data_AF-A0A8H3FVA8-F1
#
_entry.id   AF-A0A8H3FVA8-F1
#
_cell.length_a   1.000
_cell.length_b   1.000
_cell.length_c   1.000
_cell.angle_alpha   90.00
_cell.angle_beta   90.00
_cell.angle_gamma   90.00
#
_symmetry.space_group_name_H-M   'P 1'
#
loop_
_entity.id
_entity.type
_entity.pdbx_description
1 polymer ?
#
loop_
_entity_poly.entity_id
_entity_poly.type
_entity_poly.pdbx_seq_one_letter_code
_entity_poly.pdbx_strand_id
1 'polypeptide(L)'
;MDIASPAEEVPAKDEDVTMTEPSGVSSPKELRNALYARCASFEEGHVFNQDELFAFDIIPDNSLEQLLAYTRQLAKDGLFKLMTKDGKACWKVVKRADAIKYRSLSQEEALVFSYIEGAAREGIWSKILRSKTNLHMTTMNRAVKSLENKNMIKAVKIVKYPNRKTYMLAKLQPSENVTGGPFYTDGVLDEEFVHQMSLWTERYVIGRSWWHPPLPEHTRKSSSKMTQEQAEELRAAELRQRGHGRDRSKAMLPMHPGYRGHPTLSEVTRAINGSGLSGVTMKESEMGQLLDILCWDGRLEKIRHGKAYRAVKQVNGEDGVELENGLTESPCGRCPVFEFCEEGGPVNARSCEYFQEWLQF
;
A
#
# COMPACT_ATOMS: atom_id res chain seq x y z
N MET A 1 -46.38 43.55 4.20
CA MET A 1 -47.10 42.27 4.09
C MET A 1 -46.14 41.20 4.55
N ASP A 2 -45.96 41.21 5.86
CA ASP A 2 -45.23 40.25 6.66
C ASP A 2 -46.03 38.96 6.71
N ILE A 3 -45.38 37.83 6.42
CA ILE A 3 -45.88 36.53 6.87
C ILE A 3 -44.70 35.78 7.47
N ALA A 4 -44.81 35.63 8.77
CA ALA A 4 -43.87 35.01 9.69
C ALA A 4 -44.16 33.52 9.87
N SER A 5 -43.10 32.76 10.18
CA SER A 5 -43.05 31.60 11.10
C SER A 5 -43.85 30.32 10.72
N PRO A 6 -43.56 29.14 11.30
CA PRO A 6 -42.99 28.95 12.63
C PRO A 6 -41.80 27.98 12.78
N ALA A 7 -41.03 28.28 13.83
CA ALA A 7 -40.17 27.37 14.56
C ALA A 7 -41.02 26.31 15.29
N GLU A 8 -40.50 25.09 15.35
CA GLU A 8 -41.07 23.97 16.10
C GLU A 8 -40.21 23.75 17.36
N GLU A 9 -40.79 24.08 18.51
CA GLU A 9 -40.34 23.72 19.85
C GLU A 9 -40.75 22.28 20.20
N VAL A 10 -40.23 21.80 21.34
CA VAL A 10 -40.80 20.84 22.33
C VAL A 10 -39.90 19.59 22.51
N PRO A 11 -39.67 19.08 23.75
CA PRO A 11 -39.73 19.70 25.08
C PRO A 11 -38.49 19.45 25.97
N ALA A 12 -38.32 20.35 26.93
CA ALA A 12 -37.64 20.08 28.19
C ALA A 12 -38.41 18.99 28.99
N LYS A 13 -37.68 18.00 29.49
CA LYS A 13 -38.12 17.19 30.63
C LYS A 13 -37.25 17.55 31.81
N ASP A 14 -37.85 18.30 32.71
CA ASP A 14 -37.50 18.34 34.12
C ASP A 14 -37.56 16.92 34.67
N GLU A 15 -36.41 16.38 35.06
CA GLU A 15 -36.35 15.38 36.13
C GLU A 15 -35.43 15.93 37.22
N ASP A 16 -36.11 16.49 38.20
CA ASP A 16 -35.68 16.68 39.58
C ASP A 16 -34.87 15.47 40.09
N VAL A 17 -33.57 15.66 40.24
CA VAL A 17 -32.74 14.83 41.11
C VAL A 17 -32.15 15.74 42.16
N THR A 18 -33.01 16.07 43.12
CA THR A 18 -32.72 16.17 44.55
C THR A 18 -31.27 16.49 44.91
N MET A 19 -31.10 17.76 45.28
CA MET A 19 -30.09 18.22 46.22
C MET A 19 -29.96 17.22 47.37
N THR A 20 -28.80 16.56 47.46
CA THR A 20 -28.32 15.97 48.70
C THR A 20 -27.10 16.76 49.11
N GLU A 21 -27.31 17.72 50.01
CA GLU A 21 -26.24 18.30 50.80
C GLU A 21 -25.59 17.24 51.70
N PRO A 22 -24.31 17.42 52.05
CA PRO A 22 -23.43 16.36 52.48
C PRO A 22 -23.46 16.19 54.00
N SER A 23 -23.64 14.97 54.47
CA SER A 23 -23.35 14.62 55.86
C SER A 23 -22.71 13.24 55.92
N GLY A 24 -21.41 13.23 56.19
CA GLY A 24 -20.64 12.02 56.44
C GLY A 24 -19.23 12.20 55.91
N VAL A 25 -18.25 12.22 56.82
CA VAL A 25 -16.82 12.32 56.55
C VAL A 25 -16.45 11.46 55.35
N SER A 26 -16.36 12.08 54.18
CA SER A 26 -15.96 11.41 52.95
C SER A 26 -14.54 10.94 53.15
N SER A 27 -14.32 9.63 53.02
CA SER A 27 -13.02 9.03 53.26
C SER A 27 -11.98 9.68 52.33
N PRO A 28 -10.69 9.78 52.74
CA PRO A 28 -9.65 10.38 51.90
C PRO A 28 -9.54 9.76 50.49
N LYS A 29 -9.98 8.51 50.31
CA LYS A 29 -10.07 7.84 49.01
C LYS A 29 -11.24 8.32 48.15
N GLU A 30 -12.40 8.60 48.74
CA GLU A 30 -13.58 9.10 48.03
C GLU A 30 -13.35 10.50 47.51
N LEU A 31 -12.79 11.38 48.36
CA LEU A 31 -12.39 12.74 47.97
C LEU A 31 -11.40 12.74 46.80
N ARG A 32 -10.39 11.87 46.87
CA ARG A 32 -9.41 11.67 45.80
C ARG A 32 -10.06 11.17 44.50
N ASN A 33 -11.00 10.23 44.60
CA ASN A 33 -11.69 9.69 43.42
C ASN A 33 -12.67 10.71 42.81
N ALA A 34 -13.32 11.53 43.65
CA ALA A 34 -14.18 12.63 43.23
C ALA A 34 -13.36 13.72 42.51
N LEU A 35 -12.19 14.08 43.04
CA LEU A 35 -11.25 15.00 42.39
C LEU A 35 -10.85 14.49 41.00
N TYR A 36 -10.48 13.21 40.88
CA TYR A 36 -10.19 12.61 39.59
C TYR A 36 -11.41 12.61 38.66
N ALA A 37 -12.60 12.27 39.15
CA ALA A 37 -13.82 12.23 38.35
C ALA A 37 -14.19 13.61 37.78
N ARG A 38 -14.02 14.66 38.59
CA ARG A 38 -14.26 16.04 38.16
C ARG A 38 -13.23 16.51 37.15
N CYS A 39 -11.96 16.16 37.32
CA CYS A 39 -10.93 16.51 36.34
C CYS A 39 -11.08 15.70 35.03
N ALA A 40 -11.62 14.48 35.11
CA ALA A 40 -11.84 13.60 33.97
C ALA A 40 -13.07 13.97 33.13
N SER A 41 -13.96 14.84 33.60
CA SER A 41 -15.10 15.34 32.81
C SER A 41 -14.75 16.48 31.84
N PHE A 42 -13.55 17.04 31.94
CA PHE A 42 -13.04 18.07 31.03
C PHE A 42 -12.47 17.46 29.75
N GLU A 43 -12.26 18.32 28.74
CA GLU A 43 -11.78 17.93 27.41
C GLU A 43 -10.41 17.24 27.45
N GLU A 44 -10.22 16.27 26.55
CA GLU A 44 -9.01 15.45 26.51
C GLU A 44 -7.76 16.31 26.25
N GLY A 45 -6.89 16.41 27.25
CA GLY A 45 -5.65 17.18 27.12
C GLY A 45 -5.60 18.44 27.97
N HIS A 46 -6.69 18.81 28.67
CA HIS A 46 -6.67 19.94 29.60
C HIS A 46 -5.61 19.75 30.68
N VAL A 47 -4.89 20.83 30.98
CA VAL A 47 -3.81 20.88 31.95
C VAL A 47 -4.28 21.73 33.10
N PHE A 48 -4.45 21.11 34.27
CA PHE A 48 -4.96 21.78 35.46
C PHE A 48 -3.81 22.44 36.23
N ASN A 49 -4.02 23.71 36.56
CA ASN A 49 -3.17 24.44 37.49
C ASN A 49 -3.60 24.19 38.95
N GLN A 50 -2.73 24.54 39.90
CA GLN A 50 -3.07 24.48 41.32
C GLN A 50 -4.36 25.25 41.63
N ASP A 51 -4.51 26.47 41.09
CA ASP A 51 -5.68 27.33 41.33
C ASP A 51 -6.98 26.74 40.76
N GLU A 52 -6.90 26.06 39.61
CA GLU A 52 -8.04 25.38 38.98
C GLU A 52 -8.47 24.14 39.77
N LEU A 53 -7.52 23.38 40.31
CA LEU A 53 -7.82 22.23 41.16
C LEU A 53 -8.45 22.65 42.49
N PHE A 54 -8.07 23.82 43.01
CA PHE A 54 -8.68 24.41 44.19
C PHE A 54 -10.11 24.89 43.95
N ALA A 55 -10.38 25.48 42.79
CA ALA A 55 -11.71 25.98 42.43
C ALA A 55 -12.81 24.91 42.36
N PHE A 56 -12.48 23.63 42.52
CA PHE A 56 -13.47 22.56 42.57
C PHE A 56 -14.14 22.38 43.94
N ASP A 57 -13.61 22.99 45.01
CA ASP A 57 -14.15 22.92 46.39
C ASP A 57 -14.43 21.49 46.90
N ILE A 58 -13.75 20.48 46.33
CA ILE A 58 -13.94 19.07 46.70
C ILE A 58 -13.27 18.77 48.05
N ILE A 59 -12.23 19.51 48.42
CA ILE A 59 -11.44 19.24 49.63
C ILE A 59 -12.01 20.06 50.79
N PRO A 60 -12.48 19.41 51.87
CA PRO A 60 -12.97 20.13 53.04
C PRO A 60 -11.81 20.96 53.65
N ASP A 61 -12.11 22.21 53.98
CA ASP A 61 -11.19 23.19 54.60
C ASP A 61 -10.14 23.82 53.66
N ASN A 62 -10.25 23.62 52.34
CA ASN A 62 -9.38 24.23 51.33
C ASN A 62 -7.87 24.08 51.61
N SER A 63 -7.48 22.97 52.24
CA SER A 63 -6.11 22.73 52.67
C SER A 63 -5.20 22.38 51.49
N LEU A 64 -4.19 23.23 51.26
CA LEU A 64 -3.14 23.00 50.26
C LEU A 64 -2.38 21.69 50.45
N GLU A 65 -2.15 21.31 51.71
CA GLU A 65 -1.41 20.10 52.03
C GLU A 65 -2.17 18.84 51.61
N GLN A 66 -3.50 18.83 51.81
CA GLN A 66 -4.36 17.74 51.39
C GLN A 66 -4.46 17.64 49.86
N LEU A 67 -4.59 18.78 49.17
CA LEU A 67 -4.59 18.80 47.70
C LEU A 67 -3.28 18.25 47.13
N LEU A 68 -2.14 18.70 47.65
CA LEU A 68 -0.84 18.21 47.23
C LEU A 68 -0.64 16.72 47.59
N ALA A 69 -1.17 16.26 48.72
CA ALA A 69 -1.13 14.85 49.09
C ALA A 69 -1.97 13.99 48.12
N TYR A 70 -3.18 14.42 47.77
CA TYR A 70 -4.06 13.72 46.84
C TYR A 70 -3.52 13.74 45.41
N THR A 71 -2.99 14.86 44.92
CA THR A 71 -2.36 14.93 43.60
C THR A 71 -1.10 14.07 43.52
N ARG A 72 -0.27 14.03 44.58
CA ARG A 72 0.87 13.10 44.67
C ARG A 72 0.43 11.64 44.66
N GLN A 73 -0.65 11.29 45.37
CA GLN A 73 -1.20 9.92 45.35
C GLN A 73 -1.80 9.57 44.00
N LEU A 74 -2.54 10.48 43.36
CA LEU A 74 -3.08 10.31 42.01
C LEU A 74 -1.96 10.18 40.97
N ALA A 75 -0.85 10.90 41.15
CA ALA A 75 0.35 10.76 40.33
C ALA A 75 1.02 9.40 40.55
N LYS A 76 1.09 8.92 41.79
CA LYS A 76 1.60 7.57 42.13
C LYS A 76 0.73 6.47 41.53
N ASP A 77 -0.58 6.67 41.49
CA ASP A 77 -1.55 5.75 40.87
C ASP A 77 -1.54 5.84 39.32
N GLY A 78 -0.74 6.74 38.73
CA GLY A 78 -0.62 6.93 37.28
C GLY A 78 -1.80 7.66 36.64
N LEU A 79 -2.72 8.20 37.44
CA LEU A 79 -3.92 8.90 37.00
C LEU A 79 -3.62 10.36 36.65
N PHE A 80 -2.62 10.96 37.29
CA PHE A 80 -2.16 12.32 37.02
C PHE A 80 -0.72 12.29 36.50
N LYS A 81 -0.45 13.04 35.43
CA LYS A 81 0.91 13.28 34.93
C LYS A 81 1.35 14.67 35.34
N LEU A 82 2.40 14.76 36.15
CA LEU A 82 3.02 16.03 36.54
C LEU A 82 3.74 16.62 35.34
N MET A 83 3.41 17.86 35.00
CA MET A 83 4.10 18.67 34.00
C MET A 83 4.41 20.05 34.59
N THR A 84 5.43 20.71 34.06
CA THR A 84 5.74 22.10 34.38
C THR A 84 5.38 22.98 33.19
N LYS A 85 4.48 23.94 33.40
CA LYS A 85 4.11 24.96 32.42
C LYS A 85 4.32 26.33 33.04
N ASP A 86 5.07 27.20 32.37
CA ASP A 86 5.35 28.57 32.82
C ASP A 86 5.94 28.66 34.25
N GLY A 87 6.78 27.68 34.62
CA GLY A 87 7.42 27.60 35.94
C GLY A 87 6.50 27.15 37.08
N LYS A 88 5.23 26.86 36.80
CA LYS A 88 4.26 26.32 37.76
C LYS A 88 4.04 24.83 37.55
N ALA A 89 3.76 24.11 38.63
CA ALA A 89 3.39 22.71 38.58
C ALA A 89 1.94 22.58 38.08
N CYS A 90 1.76 21.76 37.04
CA CYS A 90 0.46 21.50 36.43
C CYS A 90 0.25 19.99 36.29
N TRP A 91 -1.00 19.56 36.28
CA TRP A 91 -1.36 18.16 36.18
C TRP A 91 -2.23 17.90 34.96
N LYS A 92 -1.84 16.90 34.17
CA LYS A 92 -2.66 16.37 33.09
C LYS A 92 -3.34 15.09 33.55
N VAL A 93 -4.66 15.00 33.35
CA VAL A 93 -5.43 13.81 33.68
C VAL A 93 -5.16 12.72 32.64
N VAL A 94 -4.90 11.51 33.12
CA VAL A 94 -4.72 10.29 32.32
C VAL A 94 -5.92 9.39 32.59
N LYS A 95 -6.56 8.89 31.53
CA LYS A 95 -7.69 7.97 31.66
C LYS A 95 -7.28 6.74 32.47
N ARG A 96 -8.20 6.19 33.28
CA ARG A 96 -7.97 4.97 34.08
C ARG A 96 -7.41 3.81 33.24
N ALA A 97 -7.87 3.65 32.00
CA ALA A 97 -7.40 2.62 31.08
C ALA A 97 -5.91 2.79 30.68
N ASP A 98 -5.45 4.03 30.55
CA ASP A 98 -4.05 4.33 30.24
C ASP A 98 -3.19 4.29 31.51
N ALA A 99 -3.73 4.75 32.65
CA ALA A 99 -3.07 4.66 33.95
C ALA A 99 -2.72 3.21 34.34
N ILE A 100 -3.60 2.23 34.04
CA ILE A 100 -3.32 0.80 34.26
C ILE A 100 -2.09 0.35 33.46
N LYS A 101 -1.96 0.82 32.21
CA LYS A 101 -0.79 0.52 31.36
C LYS A 101 0.47 1.04 32.02
N TYR A 102 0.48 2.31 32.44
CA TYR A 102 1.61 2.94 33.11
C TYR A 102 1.94 2.35 34.49
N ARG A 103 0.94 1.86 35.24
CA ARG A 103 1.15 1.26 36.57
C ARG A 103 1.90 -0.07 36.52
N SER A 104 1.75 -0.83 35.43
CA SER A 104 2.45 -2.11 35.23
C SER A 104 3.91 -1.96 34.75
N LEU A 105 4.36 -0.71 34.54
CA LEU A 105 5.66 -0.38 33.99
C LEU A 105 6.60 0.10 35.08
N SER A 106 7.89 -0.23 34.96
CA SER A 106 8.92 0.43 35.76
C SER A 106 9.07 1.90 35.35
N GLN A 107 9.72 2.71 36.17
CA GLN A 107 9.97 4.13 35.86
C GLN A 107 10.71 4.31 34.51
N GLU A 108 11.67 3.43 34.23
CA GLU A 108 12.45 3.42 32.99
C GLU A 108 11.60 2.98 31.79
N GLU A 109 10.76 1.96 31.97
CA GLU A 109 9.83 1.47 30.94
C GLU A 109 8.77 2.52 30.60
N ALA A 110 8.21 3.19 31.61
CA ALA A 110 7.22 4.26 31.44
C ALA A 110 7.81 5.46 30.67
N LEU A 111 9.08 5.81 30.96
CA LEU A 111 9.79 6.86 30.24
C LEU A 111 9.98 6.49 28.76
N VAL A 112 10.50 5.29 28.48
CA VAL A 112 10.69 4.77 27.11
C VAL A 112 9.36 4.73 26.35
N PHE A 113 8.31 4.20 26.99
CA PHE A 113 6.99 4.11 26.39
C PHE A 113 6.42 5.48 26.03
N SER A 114 6.59 6.49 26.89
CA SER A 114 6.08 7.85 26.63
C SER A 114 6.72 8.51 25.38
N TYR A 115 8.02 8.25 25.14
CA TYR A 115 8.70 8.75 23.94
C TYR A 115 8.30 8.00 22.67
N ILE A 116 8.01 6.70 22.77
CA ILE A 116 7.50 5.90 21.65
C ILE A 116 6.06 6.31 21.32
N GLU A 117 5.24 6.55 22.34
CA GLU A 117 3.87 7.05 22.19
C GLU A 117 3.84 8.42 21.48
N GLY A 118 4.75 9.32 21.87
CA GLY A 118 4.92 10.61 21.20
C GLY A 118 5.38 10.53 19.74
N ALA A 119 6.00 9.42 19.31
CA ALA A 119 6.44 9.21 17.93
C ALA A 119 5.36 8.60 17.00
N ALA A 120 4.24 8.12 17.57
CA ALA A 120 3.05 7.65 16.87
C ALA A 120 3.34 6.74 15.65
N ARG A 121 3.04 7.21 14.42
CA ARG A 121 3.09 6.42 13.16
C ARG A 121 4.45 6.43 12.46
N GLU A 122 5.36 7.31 12.83
CA GLU A 122 6.71 7.37 12.26
C GLU A 122 7.68 6.44 12.98
N GLY A 123 7.37 6.15 14.25
CA GLY A 123 8.24 5.37 15.12
C GLY A 123 9.50 6.13 15.53
N ILE A 124 10.26 5.56 16.47
CA ILE A 124 11.49 6.16 17.00
C ILE A 124 12.68 5.22 16.85
N TRP A 125 13.77 5.73 16.29
CA TRP A 125 15.02 4.98 16.17
C TRP A 125 15.69 4.81 17.55
N SER A 126 16.21 3.61 17.83
CA SER A 126 16.88 3.26 19.09
C SER A 126 17.99 4.23 19.53
N LYS A 127 18.75 4.82 18.59
CA LYS A 127 19.78 5.82 18.89
C LYS A 127 19.18 7.16 19.34
N ILE A 128 18.07 7.58 18.73
CA ILE A 128 17.35 8.79 19.13
C ILE A 128 16.67 8.56 20.49
N LEU A 129 16.07 7.38 20.68
CA LEU A 129 15.45 6.98 21.94
C LEU A 129 16.47 7.01 23.10
N ARG A 130 17.72 6.59 22.85
CA ARG A 130 18.83 6.70 23.80
C ARG A 130 19.11 8.15 24.19
N SER A 131 19.28 8.99 23.17
CA SER A 131 19.63 10.40 23.35
C SER A 131 18.55 11.16 24.12
N LYS A 132 17.27 10.80 23.93
CA LYS A 132 16.14 11.44 24.61
C LYS A 132 15.91 10.93 26.03
N THR A 133 16.10 9.64 26.28
CA THR A 133 15.88 9.05 27.61
C THR A 133 17.08 9.22 28.54
N ASN A 134 18.28 9.48 28.00
CA ASN A 134 19.54 9.54 28.74
C ASN A 134 19.80 8.29 29.61
N LEU A 135 19.28 7.13 29.17
CA LEU A 135 19.44 5.84 29.85
C LEU A 135 20.65 5.07 29.30
N HIS A 136 21.27 4.29 30.18
CA HIS A 136 22.34 3.37 29.79
C HIS A 136 21.84 2.30 28.80
N MET A 137 22.73 1.79 27.93
CA MET A 137 22.38 0.84 26.86
C MET A 137 21.73 -0.44 27.34
N THR A 138 22.28 -1.05 28.37
CA THR A 138 21.74 -2.30 28.92
C THR A 138 20.35 -2.09 29.50
N THR A 139 20.13 -0.98 30.20
CA THR A 139 18.86 -0.58 30.80
C THR A 139 17.80 -0.32 29.74
N MET A 140 18.11 0.49 28.73
CA MET A 140 17.18 0.78 27.64
C MET A 140 16.83 -0.47 26.84
N ASN A 141 17.80 -1.32 26.51
CA ASN A 141 17.54 -2.58 25.81
C ASN A 141 16.67 -3.54 26.64
N ARG A 142 16.82 -3.57 27.97
CA ARG A 142 15.97 -4.35 28.89
C ARG A 142 14.54 -3.81 28.90
N ALA A 143 14.38 -2.48 29.00
CA ALA A 143 13.07 -1.83 28.97
C ALA A 143 12.33 -2.06 27.65
N VAL A 144 13.02 -1.93 26.51
CA VAL A 144 12.45 -2.20 25.19
C VAL A 144 12.01 -3.67 25.08
N LYS A 145 12.84 -4.63 25.47
CA LYS A 145 12.46 -6.06 25.45
C LYS A 145 11.25 -6.36 26.35
N SER A 146 11.20 -5.75 27.53
CA SER A 146 10.06 -5.89 28.45
C SER A 146 8.76 -5.34 27.82
N LEU A 147 8.84 -4.18 27.17
CA LEU A 147 7.71 -3.56 26.47
C LEU A 147 7.27 -4.35 25.22
N GLU A 148 8.21 -4.98 24.50
CA GLU A 148 7.91 -5.90 23.40
C GLU A 148 7.21 -7.16 23.91
N ASN A 149 7.71 -7.77 24.99
CA ASN A 149 7.08 -8.95 25.60
C ASN A 149 5.66 -8.66 26.13
N LYS A 150 5.41 -7.43 26.61
CA LYS A 150 4.07 -6.97 27.02
C LYS A 150 3.16 -6.61 25.82
N ASN A 151 3.62 -6.76 24.58
CA ASN A 151 2.92 -6.37 23.34
C ASN A 151 2.46 -4.89 23.32
N MET A 152 3.21 -4.01 24.00
CA MET A 152 2.90 -2.57 24.01
C MET A 152 3.58 -1.84 22.84
N ILE A 153 4.75 -2.32 22.44
CA ILE A 153 5.53 -1.81 21.32
C ILE A 153 5.88 -2.93 20.36
N LYS A 154 6.17 -2.59 19.11
CA LYS A 154 6.69 -3.50 18.09
C LYS A 154 7.87 -2.86 17.37
N ALA A 155 8.83 -3.69 16.98
CA ALA A 155 9.90 -3.27 16.07
C ALA A 155 9.37 -3.20 14.64
N VAL A 156 9.69 -2.12 13.92
CA VAL A 156 9.36 -1.95 12.51
C VAL A 156 10.62 -1.68 11.70
N LYS A 157 10.73 -2.39 10.59
CA LYS A 157 11.78 -2.17 9.59
C LYS A 157 11.34 -1.05 8.67
N ILE A 158 12.14 0.02 8.59
CA ILE A 158 11.88 1.14 7.69
C ILE A 158 12.59 0.87 6.36
N VAL A 159 11.88 0.96 5.23
CA VAL A 159 12.44 0.73 3.88
C VAL A 159 13.65 1.63 3.59
N LYS A 160 13.56 2.92 3.93
CA LYS A 160 14.65 3.89 3.71
C LYS A 160 15.92 3.58 4.54
N TYR A 161 15.75 2.91 5.68
CA TYR A 161 16.84 2.68 6.64
C TYR A 161 16.73 1.29 7.28
N PRO A 162 16.95 0.20 6.51
CA PRO A 162 16.64 -1.17 6.95
C PRO A 162 17.49 -1.62 8.14
N ASN A 163 18.72 -1.11 8.26
CA ASN A 163 19.63 -1.43 9.36
C ASN A 163 19.31 -0.68 10.67
N ARG A 164 18.34 0.24 10.67
CA ARG A 164 17.98 1.03 11.86
C ARG A 164 16.81 0.39 12.60
N LYS A 165 17.05 -0.03 13.85
CA LYS A 165 16.01 -0.55 14.75
C LYS A 165 15.07 0.57 15.19
N THR A 166 13.87 0.59 14.62
CA THR A 166 12.83 1.59 14.94
C THR A 166 11.69 0.90 15.68
N TYR A 167 11.19 1.56 16.72
CA TYR A 167 10.10 1.05 17.55
C TYR A 167 8.86 1.93 17.41
N MET A 168 7.68 1.31 17.40
CA MET A 168 6.38 2.00 17.39
C MET A 168 5.37 1.30 18.28
N LEU A 169 4.22 1.93 18.53
CA LEU A 169 3.13 1.31 19.28
C LEU A 169 2.56 0.09 18.53
N ALA A 170 2.29 -1.00 19.26
CA ALA A 170 1.81 -2.25 18.66
C ALA A 170 0.48 -2.07 17.90
N LYS A 171 -0.43 -1.27 18.47
CA LYS A 171 -1.76 -0.99 17.94
C LYS A 171 -1.79 -0.10 16.69
N LEU A 172 -0.70 0.60 16.39
CA LEU A 172 -0.65 1.53 15.26
C LEU A 172 -0.07 0.82 14.03
N GLN A 173 -0.63 1.11 12.86
CA GLN A 173 -0.02 0.73 11.60
C GLN A 173 1.04 1.77 11.18
N PRO A 174 2.21 1.33 10.66
CA PRO A 174 3.23 2.24 10.17
C PRO A 174 2.70 3.06 8.99
N SER A 175 3.17 4.29 8.87
CA SER A 175 2.82 5.15 7.72
C SER A 175 3.43 4.64 6.41
N GLU A 176 2.84 4.98 5.26
CA GLU A 176 3.36 4.62 3.92
C GLU A 176 4.82 5.04 3.72
N ASN A 177 5.23 6.18 4.27
CA ASN A 177 6.61 6.65 4.23
C ASN A 177 7.61 5.73 4.96
N VAL A 178 7.11 4.94 5.90
CA VAL A 178 7.88 3.96 6.69
C VAL A 178 7.87 2.58 6.02
N THR A 179 6.70 2.16 5.53
CA THR A 179 6.47 0.81 4.97
C THR A 179 6.83 0.69 3.48
N GLY A 180 6.94 1.81 2.73
CA GLY A 180 7.30 1.83 1.31
C GLY A 180 6.14 1.70 0.33
N GLY A 181 4.91 1.51 0.80
CA GLY A 181 3.72 1.29 -0.03
C GLY A 181 3.39 -0.20 -0.23
N PRO A 182 2.40 -0.53 -1.07
CA PRO A 182 1.85 -1.89 -1.21
C PRO A 182 2.77 -2.86 -1.95
N PHE A 183 3.81 -2.38 -2.61
CA PHE A 183 4.82 -3.22 -3.27
C PHE A 183 5.87 -3.78 -2.30
N TYR A 184 5.78 -3.45 -1.01
CA TYR A 184 6.75 -3.88 0.00
C TYR A 184 6.12 -4.82 1.01
N THR A 185 6.80 -5.94 1.27
CA THR A 185 6.47 -6.91 2.31
C THR A 185 7.59 -6.87 3.35
N ASP A 186 7.24 -6.58 4.61
CA ASP A 186 8.19 -6.50 5.73
C ASP A 186 9.44 -5.60 5.50
N GLY A 187 9.26 -4.54 4.70
CA GLY A 187 10.31 -3.57 4.39
C GLY A 187 11.25 -3.99 3.26
N VAL A 188 10.93 -5.05 2.52
CA VAL A 188 11.62 -5.52 1.31
C VAL A 188 10.67 -5.39 0.12
N LEU A 189 11.19 -5.00 -1.05
CA LEU A 189 10.41 -4.93 -2.28
C LEU A 189 10.03 -6.37 -2.70
N ASP A 190 8.75 -6.59 -2.94
CA ASP A 190 8.25 -7.87 -3.43
C ASP A 190 8.36 -7.91 -4.95
N GLU A 191 9.53 -8.30 -5.46
CA GLU A 191 9.84 -8.30 -6.89
C GLU A 191 8.90 -9.22 -7.69
N GLU A 192 8.53 -10.37 -7.12
CA GLU A 192 7.60 -11.31 -7.76
C GLU A 192 6.20 -10.72 -7.86
N PHE A 193 5.71 -10.09 -6.79
CA PHE A 193 4.42 -9.41 -6.82
C PHE A 193 4.39 -8.27 -7.85
N VAL A 194 5.45 -7.45 -7.91
CA VAL A 194 5.59 -6.39 -8.92
C VAL A 194 5.60 -6.99 -10.33
N HIS A 195 6.31 -8.10 -10.55
CA HIS A 195 6.36 -8.78 -11.83
C HIS A 195 4.99 -9.33 -12.27
N GLN A 196 4.28 -10.03 -11.39
CA GLN A 196 2.93 -10.54 -11.68
C GLN A 196 1.94 -9.40 -11.97
N MET A 197 2.00 -8.33 -11.19
CA MET A 197 1.15 -7.16 -11.43
C MET A 197 1.49 -6.48 -12.77
N SER A 198 2.76 -6.45 -13.14
CA SER A 198 3.23 -5.94 -14.44
C SER A 198 2.69 -6.76 -15.61
N LEU A 199 2.82 -8.09 -15.56
CA LEU A 199 2.32 -9.00 -16.59
C LEU A 199 0.79 -8.89 -16.74
N TRP A 200 0.07 -8.86 -15.63
CA TRP A 200 -1.39 -8.72 -15.67
C TRP A 200 -1.80 -7.38 -16.27
N THR A 201 -1.14 -6.28 -15.86
CA THR A 201 -1.42 -4.93 -16.36
C THR A 201 -1.16 -4.84 -17.86
N GLU A 202 -0.03 -5.38 -18.32
CA GLU A 202 0.28 -5.47 -19.74
C GLU A 202 -0.82 -6.24 -20.50
N ARG A 203 -1.18 -7.45 -20.05
CA ARG A 203 -2.21 -8.27 -20.70
C ARG A 203 -3.58 -7.58 -20.72
N TYR A 204 -3.94 -6.88 -19.65
CA TYR A 204 -5.17 -6.11 -19.57
C TYR A 204 -5.20 -4.95 -20.59
N VAL A 205 -4.05 -4.28 -20.78
CA VAL A 205 -3.90 -3.18 -21.74
C VAL A 205 -3.83 -3.70 -23.16
N ILE A 206 -3.15 -4.82 -23.44
CA ILE A 206 -3.09 -5.47 -24.76
C ILE A 206 -4.50 -5.75 -25.28
N GLY A 207 -5.35 -6.39 -24.46
CA GLY A 207 -6.72 -6.75 -24.86
C GLY A 207 -7.65 -5.56 -25.16
N ARG A 208 -7.22 -4.33 -24.86
CA ARG A 208 -7.93 -3.07 -25.19
C ARG A 208 -7.17 -2.17 -26.15
N SER A 209 -5.95 -2.54 -26.51
CA SER A 209 -5.08 -1.75 -27.37
C SER A 209 -5.13 -2.22 -28.82
N TRP A 210 -5.39 -3.51 -29.03
CA TRP A 210 -5.31 -4.17 -30.33
C TRP A 210 -6.63 -4.86 -30.66
N TRP A 211 -6.93 -4.91 -31.96
CA TRP A 211 -7.99 -5.76 -32.46
C TRP A 211 -7.43 -7.16 -32.69
N HIS A 212 -8.10 -8.15 -32.10
CA HIS A 212 -7.79 -9.56 -32.30
C HIS A 212 -8.84 -10.15 -33.26
N PRO A 213 -8.43 -10.69 -34.42
CA PRO A 213 -9.34 -11.39 -35.31
C PRO A 213 -9.99 -12.56 -34.58
N PRO A 214 -11.29 -12.83 -34.78
CA PRO A 214 -11.91 -14.05 -34.25
C PRO A 214 -11.19 -15.27 -34.83
N LEU A 215 -10.81 -16.20 -33.95
CA LEU A 215 -10.25 -17.49 -34.33
C LEU A 215 -11.22 -18.22 -35.26
N PRO A 216 -10.74 -18.90 -36.33
CA PRO A 216 -11.59 -19.79 -37.10
C PRO A 216 -12.23 -20.82 -36.18
N GLU A 217 -13.55 -20.98 -36.26
CA GLU A 217 -14.28 -21.95 -35.45
C GLU A 217 -13.82 -23.36 -35.82
N HIS A 218 -13.01 -23.98 -34.96
CA HIS A 218 -12.65 -25.38 -35.13
C HIS A 218 -13.90 -26.23 -34.90
N THR A 219 -14.62 -26.56 -35.96
CA THR A 219 -15.61 -27.64 -35.93
C THR A 219 -14.90 -28.87 -35.37
N ARG A 220 -15.31 -29.33 -34.18
CA ARG A 220 -14.79 -30.54 -33.56
C ARG A 220 -14.99 -31.69 -34.56
N LYS A 221 -13.92 -32.08 -35.28
CA LYS A 221 -13.97 -33.26 -36.13
C LYS A 221 -14.23 -34.45 -35.21
N SER A 222 -15.37 -35.11 -35.42
CA SER A 222 -15.72 -36.39 -34.79
C SER A 222 -14.51 -37.32 -34.88
N SER A 223 -14.15 -37.97 -33.76
CA SER A 223 -13.00 -38.87 -33.70
C SER A 223 -13.27 -40.16 -34.50
N SER A 224 -13.11 -40.09 -35.82
CA SER A 224 -12.90 -41.28 -36.62
C SER A 224 -11.52 -41.86 -36.27
N LYS A 225 -11.44 -43.17 -36.04
CA LYS A 225 -10.17 -43.86 -35.82
C LYS A 225 -9.32 -43.72 -37.08
N MET A 226 -8.34 -42.84 -37.04
CA MET A 226 -7.41 -42.58 -38.15
C MET A 226 -6.33 -43.65 -38.17
N THR A 227 -5.94 -44.13 -39.36
CA THR A 227 -4.84 -45.10 -39.49
C THR A 227 -3.48 -44.41 -39.30
N GLN A 228 -2.44 -45.20 -38.99
CA GLN A 228 -1.10 -44.68 -38.75
C GLN A 228 -0.53 -43.95 -39.98
N GLU A 229 -0.74 -44.47 -41.19
CA GLU A 229 -0.30 -43.83 -42.44
C GLU A 229 -0.99 -42.47 -42.65
N GLN A 230 -2.30 -42.37 -42.37
CA GLN A 230 -3.02 -41.10 -42.44
C GLN A 230 -2.51 -40.08 -41.40
N ALA A 231 -2.08 -40.55 -40.22
CA ALA A 231 -1.48 -39.70 -39.20
C ALA A 231 -0.08 -39.22 -39.58
N GLU A 232 0.73 -40.08 -40.19
CA GLU A 232 2.06 -39.74 -40.69
C GLU A 232 1.98 -38.78 -41.88
N GLU A 233 1.01 -38.96 -42.78
CA GLU A 233 0.78 -38.09 -43.93
C GLU A 233 0.23 -36.72 -43.52
N LEU A 234 -0.67 -36.66 -42.53
CA LEU A 234 -1.11 -35.38 -41.95
C LEU A 234 0.01 -34.66 -41.20
N ARG A 235 0.85 -35.38 -40.44
CA ARG A 235 2.05 -34.80 -39.82
C ARG A 235 3.03 -34.29 -40.87
N ALA A 236 3.22 -35.02 -41.96
CA ALA A 236 4.08 -34.59 -43.06
C ALA A 236 3.49 -33.37 -43.79
N ALA A 237 2.16 -33.31 -43.97
CA ALA A 237 1.46 -32.16 -44.53
C ALA A 237 1.52 -30.93 -43.61
N GLU A 238 1.39 -31.12 -42.30
CA GLU A 238 1.55 -30.05 -41.29
C GLU A 238 3.00 -29.56 -41.22
N LEU A 239 3.99 -30.46 -41.31
CA LEU A 239 5.40 -30.08 -41.45
C LEU A 239 5.65 -29.30 -42.74
N ARG A 240 4.99 -29.64 -43.85
CA ARG A 240 5.07 -28.88 -45.12
C ARG A 240 4.41 -27.50 -44.99
N GLN A 241 3.33 -27.38 -44.23
CA GLN A 241 2.66 -26.09 -43.94
C GLN A 241 3.41 -25.20 -42.93
N ARG A 242 4.36 -25.75 -42.16
CA ARG A 242 5.26 -24.94 -41.30
C ARG A 242 6.27 -24.09 -42.10
N GLY A 243 6.26 -24.18 -43.44
CA GLY A 243 6.84 -23.16 -44.30
C GLY A 243 5.96 -21.91 -44.36
N HIS A 244 6.33 -20.85 -43.64
CA HIS A 244 5.88 -19.46 -43.82
C HIS A 244 4.37 -19.14 -43.78
N GLY A 245 3.52 -19.98 -43.17
CA GLY A 245 2.14 -19.61 -42.86
C GLY A 245 2.01 -18.85 -41.54
N ARG A 246 1.99 -17.50 -41.55
CA ARG A 246 1.64 -16.70 -40.36
C ARG A 246 0.25 -17.12 -39.86
N ASP A 247 0.16 -17.63 -38.64
CA ASP A 247 -1.13 -17.85 -37.96
C ASP A 247 -1.83 -16.49 -37.78
N ARG A 248 -2.71 -16.14 -38.71
CA ARG A 248 -3.45 -14.86 -38.71
C ARG A 248 -4.32 -14.70 -37.46
N SER A 249 -4.60 -15.78 -36.74
CA SER A 249 -5.40 -15.79 -35.52
C SER A 249 -4.70 -15.13 -34.33
N LYS A 250 -3.38 -14.94 -34.39
CA LYS A 250 -2.59 -14.21 -33.38
C LYS A 250 -2.22 -12.80 -33.83
N ALA A 251 -2.66 -12.36 -35.01
CA ALA A 251 -2.30 -11.05 -35.54
C ALA A 251 -2.96 -9.93 -34.72
N MET A 252 -2.18 -9.27 -33.86
CA MET A 252 -2.59 -7.99 -33.25
C MET A 252 -2.66 -6.91 -34.34
N LEU A 253 -3.87 -6.49 -34.71
CA LEU A 253 -4.08 -5.43 -35.70
C LEU A 253 -4.35 -4.09 -35.00
N PRO A 254 -3.83 -2.97 -35.55
CA PRO A 254 -4.12 -1.65 -35.01
C PRO A 254 -5.63 -1.35 -34.99
N MET A 255 -6.09 -0.73 -33.92
CA MET A 255 -7.45 -0.21 -33.82
C MET A 255 -7.67 0.97 -34.78
N HIS A 256 -8.92 1.22 -35.18
CA HIS A 256 -9.26 2.34 -36.07
C HIS A 256 -8.79 3.69 -35.49
N PRO A 257 -8.33 4.67 -36.31
CA PRO A 257 -7.78 5.95 -35.84
C PRO A 257 -8.68 6.75 -34.88
N GLY A 258 -10.01 6.56 -34.94
CA GLY A 258 -10.98 7.18 -34.04
C GLY A 258 -11.23 6.46 -32.71
N TYR A 259 -10.55 5.35 -32.44
CA TYR A 259 -10.77 4.54 -31.24
C TYR A 259 -10.32 5.28 -29.96
N ARG A 260 -11.19 5.31 -28.95
CA ARG A 260 -10.96 6.01 -27.66
C ARG A 260 -11.02 5.09 -26.44
N GLY A 261 -11.23 3.79 -26.63
CA GLY A 261 -11.38 2.80 -25.55
C GLY A 261 -10.07 2.35 -24.90
N HIS A 262 -8.98 3.10 -25.10
CA HIS A 262 -7.71 2.81 -24.45
C HIS A 262 -7.83 3.02 -22.94
N PRO A 263 -7.33 2.07 -22.12
CA PRO A 263 -7.50 2.11 -20.69
C PRO A 263 -6.79 3.31 -20.06
N THR A 264 -7.48 3.97 -19.15
CA THR A 264 -6.96 5.09 -18.34
C THR A 264 -6.39 4.60 -17.01
N LEU A 265 -5.61 5.44 -16.32
CA LEU A 265 -5.04 5.11 -15.01
C LEU A 265 -6.11 4.64 -14.01
N SER A 266 -7.25 5.32 -13.97
CA SER A 266 -8.35 5.00 -13.04
C SER A 266 -9.02 3.68 -13.40
N GLU A 267 -9.19 3.38 -14.69
CA GLU A 267 -9.75 2.10 -15.16
C GLU A 267 -8.83 0.92 -14.86
N VAL A 268 -7.52 1.08 -15.11
CA VAL A 268 -6.51 0.06 -14.77
C VAL A 268 -6.49 -0.19 -13.26
N THR A 269 -6.47 0.87 -12.45
CA THR A 269 -6.46 0.77 -10.98
C THR A 269 -7.71 0.04 -10.48
N ARG A 270 -8.89 0.38 -11.02
CA ARG A 270 -10.14 -0.31 -10.68
C ARG A 270 -10.11 -1.78 -11.07
N ALA A 271 -9.59 -2.09 -12.25
CA ALA A 271 -9.54 -3.45 -12.76
C ALA A 271 -8.58 -4.33 -11.93
N ILE A 272 -7.44 -3.78 -11.49
CA ILE A 272 -6.49 -4.48 -10.61
C ILE A 272 -7.11 -4.74 -9.24
N ASN A 273 -7.74 -3.74 -8.64
CA ASN A 273 -8.42 -3.93 -7.35
C ASN A 273 -9.59 -4.93 -7.46
N GLY A 274 -10.25 -5.02 -8.62
CA GLY A 274 -11.31 -6.01 -8.88
C GLY A 274 -10.82 -7.40 -9.27
N SER A 275 -9.53 -7.55 -9.61
CA SER A 275 -8.95 -8.82 -10.07
C SER A 275 -8.66 -9.81 -8.93
N GLY A 276 -8.59 -9.33 -7.68
CA GLY A 276 -8.24 -10.14 -6.51
C GLY A 276 -6.75 -10.52 -6.41
N LEU A 277 -5.87 -9.93 -7.24
CA LEU A 277 -4.42 -10.19 -7.23
C LEU A 277 -3.72 -9.73 -5.95
N SER A 278 -4.24 -8.69 -5.31
CA SER A 278 -3.67 -8.10 -4.10
C SER A 278 -4.68 -8.13 -2.97
N GLY A 279 -4.24 -8.53 -1.77
CA GLY A 279 -5.02 -8.36 -0.54
C GLY A 279 -5.11 -6.90 -0.07
N VAL A 280 -4.28 -6.02 -0.62
CA VAL A 280 -4.21 -4.58 -0.31
C VAL A 280 -4.75 -3.78 -1.49
N THR A 281 -5.65 -2.84 -1.23
CA THR A 281 -6.18 -1.93 -2.25
C THR A 281 -5.10 -0.98 -2.74
N MET A 282 -4.85 -0.99 -4.05
CA MET A 282 -3.87 -0.12 -4.71
C MET A 282 -4.47 1.27 -4.97
N LYS A 283 -3.69 2.32 -4.72
CA LYS A 283 -4.02 3.71 -5.06
C LYS A 283 -3.61 4.03 -6.49
N GLU A 284 -4.23 5.06 -7.06
CA GLU A 284 -3.90 5.54 -8.41
C GLU A 284 -2.45 6.04 -8.52
N SER A 285 -1.87 6.59 -7.45
CA SER A 285 -0.47 7.06 -7.43
C SER A 285 0.53 5.90 -7.58
N GLU A 286 0.26 4.78 -6.93
CA GLU A 286 1.11 3.58 -6.95
C GLU A 286 1.00 2.89 -8.30
N MET A 287 -0.22 2.81 -8.84
CA MET A 287 -0.46 2.28 -10.17
C MET A 287 0.16 3.16 -11.27
N GLY A 288 0.16 4.49 -11.08
CA GLY A 288 0.82 5.42 -11.98
C GLY A 288 2.32 5.16 -12.07
N GLN A 289 2.98 4.93 -10.93
CA GLN A 289 4.41 4.58 -10.90
C GLN A 289 4.70 3.26 -11.63
N LEU A 290 3.86 2.23 -11.42
CA LEU A 290 4.00 0.96 -12.13
C LEU A 290 3.84 1.13 -13.64
N LEU A 291 2.83 1.87 -14.08
CA LEU A 291 2.60 2.15 -15.50
C LEU A 291 3.72 2.97 -16.14
N ASP A 292 4.34 3.88 -15.38
CA ASP A 292 5.50 4.64 -15.83
C ASP A 292 6.71 3.74 -16.07
N ILE A 293 6.97 2.79 -15.16
CA ILE A 293 8.01 1.77 -15.34
C ILE A 293 7.74 0.95 -16.60
N LEU A 294 6.51 0.47 -16.80
CA LEU A 294 6.14 -0.26 -18.02
C LEU A 294 6.27 0.57 -19.30
N CYS A 295 6.12 1.89 -19.22
CA CYS A 295 6.40 2.78 -20.34
C CYS A 295 7.91 2.91 -20.62
N TRP A 296 8.73 2.96 -19.57
CA TRP A 296 10.20 2.99 -19.72
C TRP A 296 10.77 1.67 -20.25
N ASP A 297 10.17 0.54 -19.86
CA ASP A 297 10.50 -0.79 -20.39
C ASP A 297 10.08 -0.96 -21.86
N GLY A 298 9.43 0.04 -22.46
CA GLY A 298 8.94 -0.02 -23.84
C GLY A 298 7.80 -1.00 -24.05
N ARG A 299 7.14 -1.43 -22.97
CA ARG A 299 5.97 -2.34 -23.01
C ARG A 299 4.67 -1.59 -23.25
N LEU A 300 4.55 -0.39 -22.67
CA LEU A 300 3.40 0.48 -22.82
C LEU A 300 3.80 1.85 -23.40
N GLU A 301 2.83 2.55 -23.98
CA GLU A 301 2.98 3.92 -24.47
C GLU A 301 1.84 4.79 -23.97
N LYS A 302 2.17 6.01 -23.56
CA LYS A 302 1.21 7.03 -23.14
C LYS A 302 0.59 7.73 -24.35
N ILE A 303 -0.73 7.65 -24.48
CA ILE A 303 -1.50 8.33 -25.54
C ILE A 303 -2.38 9.41 -24.92
N ARG A 304 -2.88 10.33 -25.77
CA ARG A 304 -3.83 11.38 -25.41
C ARG A 304 -3.28 12.30 -24.32
N HIS A 305 -2.04 12.75 -24.50
CA HIS A 305 -1.30 13.59 -23.54
C HIS A 305 -1.15 12.91 -22.15
N GLY A 306 -0.89 11.60 -22.13
CA GLY A 306 -0.65 10.86 -20.88
C GLY A 306 -1.90 10.46 -20.11
N LYS A 307 -3.09 10.56 -20.71
CA LYS A 307 -4.36 10.20 -20.05
C LYS A 307 -4.75 8.74 -20.25
N ALA A 308 -4.19 8.07 -21.24
CA ALA A 308 -4.49 6.68 -21.56
C ALA A 308 -3.22 5.92 -21.95
N TYR A 309 -3.28 4.59 -21.86
CA TYR A 309 -2.16 3.70 -22.13
C TYR A 309 -2.50 2.76 -23.29
N ARG A 310 -1.52 2.53 -24.16
CA ARG A 310 -1.58 1.54 -25.24
C ARG A 310 -0.41 0.57 -25.11
N ALA A 311 -0.66 -0.71 -25.33
CA ALA A 311 0.42 -1.69 -25.37
C ALA A 311 1.24 -1.54 -26.65
N VAL A 312 2.57 -1.57 -26.52
CA VAL A 312 3.50 -1.58 -27.65
C VAL A 312 3.68 -3.01 -28.12
N LYS A 313 3.66 -3.21 -29.45
CA LYS A 313 3.95 -4.53 -30.03
C LYS A 313 5.43 -4.83 -29.86
N GLN A 314 5.74 -5.86 -29.06
CA GLN A 314 7.13 -6.27 -28.84
C GLN A 314 7.71 -6.90 -30.12
N VAL A 315 8.94 -6.50 -30.45
CA VAL A 315 9.73 -7.13 -31.51
C VAL A 315 10.30 -8.43 -30.94
N ASN A 316 9.99 -9.57 -31.57
CA ASN A 316 10.38 -10.93 -31.12
C ASN A 316 9.74 -11.38 -29.78
N GLY A 317 8.62 -10.78 -29.35
CA GLY A 317 7.81 -11.28 -28.23
C GLY A 317 6.83 -12.38 -28.65
N GLU A 318 6.19 -13.06 -27.69
CA GLU A 318 5.17 -14.10 -27.95
C GLU A 318 3.99 -13.60 -28.82
N ASP A 319 3.73 -12.29 -28.77
CA ASP A 319 2.67 -11.59 -29.53
C ASP A 319 3.19 -10.88 -30.79
N GLY A 320 4.52 -10.86 -30.99
CA GLY A 320 5.20 -10.17 -32.08
C GLY A 320 5.25 -11.00 -33.35
N VAL A 321 5.12 -10.32 -34.49
CA VAL A 321 5.70 -10.84 -35.74
C VAL A 321 7.20 -10.76 -35.49
N GLU A 322 7.94 -11.89 -35.52
CA GLU A 322 9.39 -11.83 -35.65
C GLU A 322 9.67 -10.78 -36.73
N LEU A 323 10.44 -9.74 -36.40
CA LEU A 323 10.96 -8.88 -37.46
C LEU A 323 12.00 -9.73 -38.20
N GLU A 324 11.52 -10.64 -39.03
CA GLU A 324 12.24 -11.08 -40.22
C GLU A 324 12.49 -9.78 -40.99
N ASN A 325 13.74 -9.33 -40.99
CA ASN A 325 14.14 -8.23 -41.84
C ASN A 325 13.67 -8.54 -43.28
N GLY A 326 13.25 -7.55 -44.06
CA GLY A 326 12.79 -7.81 -45.45
C GLY A 326 13.84 -8.53 -46.31
N LEU A 327 15.10 -8.53 -45.86
CA LEU A 327 16.19 -9.32 -46.43
C LEU A 327 16.01 -10.83 -46.23
N THR A 328 15.57 -11.30 -45.06
CA THR A 328 15.29 -12.73 -44.78
C THR A 328 13.98 -13.23 -45.35
N GLU A 329 13.05 -12.32 -45.68
CA GLU A 329 11.85 -12.65 -46.47
C GLU A 329 12.20 -12.94 -47.95
N SER A 330 13.36 -12.47 -48.43
CA SER A 330 13.88 -12.75 -49.78
C SER A 330 14.82 -13.95 -49.81
N PRO A 331 14.84 -14.76 -50.88
CA PRO A 331 15.76 -15.90 -51.01
C PRO A 331 17.24 -15.47 -50.99
N CYS A 332 17.55 -14.21 -51.33
CA CYS A 332 18.90 -13.66 -51.26
C CYS A 332 19.46 -13.61 -49.83
N GLY A 333 18.64 -13.30 -48.82
CA GLY A 333 19.13 -13.13 -47.44
C GLY A 333 19.58 -14.42 -46.77
N ARG A 334 19.23 -15.58 -47.33
CA ARG A 334 19.64 -16.91 -46.86
C ARG A 334 20.42 -17.69 -47.94
N CYS A 335 20.82 -17.03 -49.03
CA CYS A 335 21.46 -17.69 -50.16
C CYS A 335 22.90 -18.12 -49.79
N PRO A 336 23.23 -19.42 -49.85
CA PRO A 336 24.57 -19.91 -49.47
C PRO A 336 25.66 -19.50 -50.47
N VAL A 337 25.27 -19.08 -51.67
CA VAL A 337 26.17 -18.67 -52.77
C VAL A 337 26.00 -17.19 -53.11
N PHE A 338 25.48 -16.38 -52.19
CA PHE A 338 25.21 -14.95 -52.41
C PHE A 338 26.45 -14.18 -52.91
N GLU A 339 27.62 -14.48 -52.35
CA GLU A 339 28.88 -13.84 -52.71
C GLU A 339 29.32 -14.11 -54.16
N PHE A 340 28.79 -15.16 -54.80
CA PHE A 340 29.13 -15.53 -56.18
C PHE A 340 28.05 -15.11 -57.19
N CYS A 341 26.99 -14.43 -56.75
CA CYS A 341 25.89 -14.00 -57.58
C CYS A 341 26.21 -12.65 -58.25
N GLU A 342 26.58 -12.69 -59.53
CA GLU A 342 26.98 -11.50 -60.30
C GLU A 342 26.30 -11.47 -61.68
N GLU A 343 26.15 -10.28 -62.26
CA GLU A 343 25.52 -10.12 -63.57
C GLU A 343 26.41 -10.70 -64.69
N GLY A 344 25.91 -11.71 -65.41
CA GLY A 344 26.67 -12.42 -66.45
C GLY A 344 27.55 -13.56 -65.92
N GLY A 345 27.56 -13.81 -64.61
CA GLY A 345 28.25 -14.94 -63.98
C GLY A 345 27.48 -16.28 -64.09
N PRO A 346 28.12 -17.40 -63.75
CA PRO A 346 27.49 -18.73 -63.73
C PRO A 346 26.35 -18.83 -62.70
N VAL A 347 26.41 -18.03 -61.64
CA VAL A 347 25.31 -17.79 -60.69
C VAL A 347 24.88 -16.35 -60.87
N ASN A 348 23.61 -16.13 -61.21
CA ASN A 348 23.04 -14.81 -61.45
C ASN A 348 21.56 -14.79 -61.09
N ALA A 349 21.01 -13.60 -60.86
CA ALA A 349 19.60 -13.44 -60.49
C ALA A 349 18.61 -13.88 -61.58
N ARG A 350 19.00 -13.84 -62.87
CA ARG A 350 18.12 -14.15 -64.01
C ARG A 350 17.81 -15.63 -64.15
N SER A 351 18.77 -16.51 -63.82
CA SER A 351 18.61 -17.97 -63.83
C SER A 351 18.64 -18.58 -62.44
N CYS A 352 18.29 -17.81 -61.40
CA CYS A 352 18.33 -18.26 -60.02
C CYS A 352 17.18 -19.22 -59.69
N GLU A 353 17.52 -20.47 -59.36
CA GLU A 353 16.55 -21.51 -58.97
C GLU A 353 15.79 -21.13 -57.69
N TYR A 354 16.47 -20.52 -56.71
CA TYR A 354 15.85 -20.09 -55.45
C TYR A 354 14.77 -19.02 -55.66
N PHE A 355 14.97 -18.09 -56.59
CA PHE A 355 13.94 -17.11 -56.95
C PHE A 355 12.80 -17.74 -57.74
N GLN A 356 13.11 -18.68 -58.63
CA GLN A 356 12.12 -19.35 -59.43
C GLN A 356 11.18 -20.22 -58.57
N GLU A 357 11.69 -20.88 -57.54
CA GLU A 357 10.88 -21.62 -56.56
C GLU A 357 10.08 -20.67 -55.67
N TRP A 358 10.70 -19.59 -55.17
CA TRP A 358 10.05 -18.62 -54.29
C TRP A 358 8.89 -17.86 -54.97
N LEU A 359 8.99 -17.56 -56.28
CA LEU A 359 7.94 -16.87 -57.06
C LEU A 359 6.82 -17.78 -57.55
N GLN A 360 6.93 -19.11 -57.40
CA GLN A 360 5.92 -20.07 -57.88
C GLN A 360 4.76 -20.33 -56.91
N PHE A 361 4.78 -19.69 -55.73
CA PHE A 361 3.75 -19.82 -54.69
C PHE A 361 2.57 -18.87 -54.85
#